data_AF-A0A844F9N9-F1
#
_entry.id   AF-A0A844F9N9-F1
#
_cell.length_a   1.000
_cell.length_b   1.000
_cell.length_c   1.000
_cell.angle_alpha   90.00
_cell.angle_beta   90.00
_cell.angle_gamma   90.00
#
_symmetry.space_group_name_H-M   'P 1'
#
loop_
_entity.id
_entity.type
_entity.pdbx_description
1 polymer ?
#
loop_
_entity_poly.entity_id
_entity_poly.type
_entity_poly.pdbx_seq_one_letter_code
_entity_poly.pdbx_strand_id
1 'polypeptide(L)'
;MNLDYFRMINNTYKSQSKQETDLYLLNRHVDECFADTIDYHVVKRNGKPFELLIIKDTDGNTFKKKIKSKHSAPFDLGDYIEWNNQIWLIALLDPNDKTYHSGYMYLCTVQLRWQNSEGKIIERYAYSEDFTKYSSGTIGNNTITIGDNQYGLTLPIDKETKKLNRDMRFPIDFEDSDEPDIYELTNRKVCLNNNDYFNRGGTMILTMSFDAFNANEDKRVLMDNGKEVWICNYKDPSTTLPPQSPEPNETTDLTIVVLGNQNLRIGTTRTYTANITDLDGNSVQWDNTFSWNVVSDIDVSQMIDENTIKLFIEDEDYVNSLILLQIIKDGQILTEFEITVIDSF
;
A
#
# COMPACT_ATOMS: atom_id res chain seq x y z
N MET A 1 14.29 57.77 -24.74
CA MET A 1 14.19 56.30 -24.83
C MET A 1 13.14 55.86 -23.82
N ASN A 2 12.05 55.22 -24.24
CA ASN A 2 10.95 54.87 -23.36
C ASN A 2 11.26 53.56 -22.61
N LEU A 3 11.38 53.63 -21.28
CA LEU A 3 11.72 52.47 -20.44
C LEU A 3 10.68 51.34 -20.57
N ASP A 4 9.42 51.70 -20.80
CA ASP A 4 8.32 50.74 -20.96
C ASP A 4 8.39 49.98 -22.28
N TYR A 5 8.95 50.59 -23.34
CA TYR A 5 9.19 49.91 -24.61
C TYR A 5 10.26 48.81 -24.48
N PHE A 6 11.35 49.07 -23.74
CA PHE A 6 12.36 48.06 -23.44
C PHE A 6 11.85 46.93 -22.55
N ARG A 7 10.97 47.26 -21.58
CA ARG A 7 10.30 46.28 -20.72
C ARG A 7 9.32 45.41 -21.48
N MET A 8 8.61 45.95 -22.47
CA MET A 8 7.73 45.17 -23.35
C MET A 8 8.50 44.21 -24.26
N ILE A 9 9.58 44.67 -24.90
CA ILE A 9 10.41 43.80 -25.76
C ILE A 9 11.01 42.63 -24.99
N ASN A 10 11.38 42.86 -23.72
CA ASN A 10 11.97 41.83 -22.87
C ASN A 10 10.96 41.02 -22.06
N ASN A 11 9.64 41.22 -22.25
CA ASN A 11 8.58 40.62 -21.44
C ASN A 11 8.68 40.90 -19.92
N THR A 12 9.37 41.97 -19.52
CA THR A 12 9.58 42.34 -18.09
C THR A 12 8.67 43.47 -17.60
N TYR A 13 7.66 43.85 -18.39
CA TYR A 13 6.72 44.93 -18.06
C TYR A 13 5.88 44.70 -16.79
N LYS A 14 5.81 43.45 -16.29
CA LYS A 14 5.12 43.10 -15.03
C LYS A 14 6.02 43.12 -13.78
N SER A 15 7.33 43.36 -13.95
CA SER A 15 8.30 43.33 -12.86
C SER A 15 8.27 44.62 -12.04
N GLN A 16 8.24 44.49 -10.71
CA GLN A 16 8.11 45.62 -9.78
C GLN A 16 9.48 46.15 -9.31
N SER A 17 10.56 45.41 -9.56
CA SER A 17 11.92 45.81 -9.17
C SER A 17 12.99 45.49 -10.22
N LYS A 18 14.15 46.14 -10.09
CA LYS A 18 15.33 45.82 -10.91
C LYS A 18 15.77 44.37 -10.68
N GLN A 19 15.77 43.93 -9.43
CA GLN A 19 16.16 42.57 -9.05
C GLN A 19 15.27 41.50 -9.71
N GLU A 20 13.96 41.69 -9.72
CA GLU A 20 13.02 40.77 -10.39
C GLU A 20 13.21 40.75 -11.91
N THR A 21 13.47 41.91 -12.50
CA THR A 21 13.76 42.03 -13.94
C THR A 21 15.04 41.26 -14.30
N ASP A 22 16.11 41.45 -13.54
CA ASP A 22 17.40 40.80 -13.76
C ASP A 22 17.29 39.28 -13.54
N LEU A 23 16.54 38.84 -12.52
CA LEU A 23 16.30 37.42 -12.25
C LEU A 23 15.49 36.75 -13.37
N TYR A 24 14.45 37.41 -13.89
CA TYR A 24 13.65 36.86 -15.00
C TYR A 24 14.49 36.67 -16.27
N LEU A 25 15.30 37.68 -16.62
CA LEU A 25 16.20 37.60 -17.78
C LEU A 25 17.24 36.49 -17.60
N LEU A 26 17.79 36.36 -16.39
CA LEU A 26 18.73 35.29 -16.05
C LEU A 26 18.08 33.91 -16.18
N ASN A 27 16.88 33.71 -15.63
CA ASN A 27 16.19 32.42 -15.66
C ASN A 27 15.86 32.00 -17.10
N ARG A 28 15.42 32.95 -17.95
CA ARG A 28 15.21 32.67 -19.38
C ARG A 28 16.50 32.25 -20.08
N HIS A 29 17.59 32.99 -19.86
CA HIS A 29 18.88 32.68 -20.48
C HIS A 29 19.41 31.31 -20.02
N VAL A 30 19.26 31.02 -18.73
CA VAL A 30 19.66 29.73 -18.15
C VAL A 30 18.85 28.58 -18.74
N ASP A 31 17.53 28.72 -18.87
CA ASP A 31 16.68 27.69 -19.44
C ASP A 31 17.00 27.44 -20.93
N GLU A 32 17.38 28.47 -21.68
CA GLU A 32 17.84 28.39 -23.08
C GLU A 32 19.19 27.67 -23.21
N CYS A 33 20.17 27.99 -22.36
CA CYS A 33 21.52 27.42 -22.39
C CYS A 33 21.69 26.15 -21.53
N PHE A 34 20.61 25.64 -20.94
CA PHE A 34 20.67 24.53 -19.98
C PHE A 34 21.31 23.26 -20.57
N ALA A 35 21.03 22.99 -21.85
CA ALA A 35 21.53 21.82 -22.57
C ALA A 35 22.99 21.95 -23.03
N ASP A 36 23.59 23.14 -22.93
CA ASP A 36 24.96 23.40 -23.40
C ASP A 36 26.04 22.91 -22.41
N THR A 37 25.62 22.35 -21.27
CA THR A 37 26.52 21.87 -20.22
C THR A 37 26.85 20.39 -20.38
N ILE A 38 28.07 19.98 -20.02
CA ILE A 38 28.51 18.58 -20.14
C ILE A 38 27.75 17.62 -19.22
N ASP A 39 27.22 18.13 -18.12
CA ASP A 39 26.46 17.36 -17.13
C ASP A 39 24.97 17.23 -17.50
N TYR A 40 24.56 17.71 -18.69
CA TYR A 40 23.19 17.65 -19.17
C TYR A 40 22.79 16.22 -19.57
N HIS A 41 21.65 15.78 -19.05
CA HIS A 41 21.04 14.51 -19.39
C HIS A 41 19.53 14.64 -19.60
N VAL A 42 19.02 13.87 -20.56
CA VAL A 42 17.60 13.56 -20.68
C VAL A 42 17.35 12.25 -19.95
N VAL A 43 16.60 12.31 -18.86
CA VAL A 43 16.29 11.20 -17.95
C VAL A 43 14.79 10.93 -17.94
N LYS A 44 14.34 9.91 -17.19
CA LYS A 44 12.91 9.74 -16.92
C LYS A 44 12.62 10.07 -15.46
N ARG A 45 11.73 11.03 -15.24
CA ARG A 45 11.16 11.36 -13.94
C ARG A 45 9.80 10.70 -13.80
N ASN A 46 9.66 9.76 -12.87
CA ASN A 46 8.43 8.95 -12.69
C ASN A 46 7.90 8.39 -14.04
N GLY A 47 8.81 7.87 -14.88
CA GLY A 47 8.49 7.32 -16.21
C GLY A 47 8.34 8.34 -17.35
N LYS A 48 8.35 9.65 -17.09
CA LYS A 48 8.21 10.69 -18.13
C LYS A 48 9.56 11.35 -18.47
N PRO A 49 9.84 11.69 -19.74
CA PRO A 49 11.06 12.41 -20.09
C PRO A 49 11.23 13.70 -19.30
N PHE A 50 12.44 13.95 -18.81
CA PHE A 50 12.78 15.11 -17.99
C PHE A 50 14.24 15.51 -18.22
N GLU A 51 14.52 16.81 -18.22
CA GLU A 51 15.86 17.35 -18.42
C GLU A 51 16.50 17.68 -17.07
N LEU A 52 17.70 17.18 -16.83
CA LEU A 52 18.37 17.32 -15.55
C LEU A 52 19.87 17.43 -15.73
N LEU A 53 20.52 18.31 -14.97
CA LEU A 53 21.97 18.29 -14.80
C LEU A 53 22.31 17.33 -13.67
N ILE A 54 23.16 16.35 -13.93
CA ILE A 54 23.61 15.38 -12.93
C ILE A 54 25.09 15.60 -12.69
N ILE A 55 25.40 16.29 -11.60
CA ILE A 55 26.73 16.78 -11.30
C ILE A 55 27.39 15.80 -10.33
N LYS A 56 28.66 15.47 -10.60
CA LYS A 56 29.47 14.68 -9.67
C LYS A 56 29.66 15.45 -8.36
N ASP A 57 29.24 14.83 -7.26
CA ASP A 57 29.42 15.43 -5.93
C ASP A 57 30.92 15.45 -5.55
N THR A 58 31.33 16.47 -4.81
CA THR A 58 32.74 16.67 -4.40
C THR A 58 33.22 15.64 -3.39
N ASP A 59 32.28 15.00 -2.67
CA ASP A 59 32.58 14.14 -1.52
C ASP A 59 32.89 12.69 -1.91
N GLY A 60 32.94 12.37 -3.21
CA GLY A 60 33.27 11.03 -3.70
C GLY A 60 32.21 9.96 -3.45
N ASN A 61 31.09 10.30 -2.81
CA ASN A 61 29.97 9.38 -2.60
C ASN A 61 29.32 9.00 -3.94
N THR A 62 29.42 7.72 -4.32
CA THR A 62 28.86 7.22 -5.58
C THR A 62 27.34 7.07 -5.54
N PHE A 63 26.75 6.92 -4.35
CA PHE A 63 25.31 6.72 -4.12
C PHE A 63 24.53 8.03 -4.02
N LYS A 64 25.20 9.18 -4.09
CA LYS A 64 24.60 10.51 -3.99
C LYS A 64 25.04 11.36 -5.18
N LYS A 65 24.08 12.07 -5.80
CA LYS A 65 24.36 13.00 -6.91
C LYS A 65 23.69 14.33 -6.66
N LYS A 66 24.42 15.40 -6.96
CA LYS A 66 23.85 16.74 -6.98
C LYS A 66 23.11 16.93 -8.30
N ILE A 67 21.90 17.43 -8.23
CA ILE A 67 21.05 17.61 -9.39
C ILE A 67 20.55 19.04 -9.51
N LYS A 68 20.36 19.48 -10.75
CA LYS A 68 19.72 20.76 -11.07
C LYS A 68 18.73 20.60 -12.20
N SER A 69 17.60 21.28 -12.12
CA SER A 69 16.65 21.42 -13.23
C SER A 69 16.44 22.88 -13.59
N LYS A 70 15.87 23.09 -14.78
CA LYS A 70 15.45 24.40 -15.29
C LYS A 70 14.49 25.08 -14.33
N HIS A 71 14.50 26.40 -14.31
CA HIS A 71 13.55 27.16 -13.51
C HIS A 71 12.11 26.90 -13.95
N SER A 72 11.88 26.73 -15.26
CA SER A 72 10.56 26.40 -15.82
C SER A 72 10.06 24.99 -15.49
N ALA A 73 10.90 24.08 -14.97
CA ALA A 73 10.59 22.66 -14.81
C ALA A 73 11.14 22.12 -13.47
N PRO A 74 10.49 22.42 -12.33
CA PRO A 74 10.90 21.91 -11.03
C PRO A 74 10.73 20.38 -10.90
N PHE A 75 11.46 19.81 -9.95
CA PHE A 75 11.27 18.46 -9.42
C PHE A 75 10.96 18.50 -7.91
N ASP A 76 10.32 17.47 -7.40
CA ASP A 76 9.81 17.42 -6.03
C ASP A 76 10.50 16.32 -5.20
N LEU A 77 10.37 16.40 -3.87
CA LEU A 77 10.81 15.31 -3.00
C LEU A 77 9.98 14.07 -3.26
N GLY A 78 10.67 12.93 -3.33
CA GLY A 78 10.04 11.64 -3.61
C GLY A 78 9.95 11.30 -5.10
N ASP A 79 10.31 12.22 -6.01
CA ASP A 79 10.40 11.89 -7.43
C ASP A 79 11.49 10.83 -7.68
N TYR A 80 11.16 9.83 -8.50
CA TYR A 80 12.11 8.87 -9.01
C TYR A 80 12.73 9.36 -10.31
N ILE A 81 14.05 9.24 -10.41
CA ILE A 81 14.84 9.51 -11.61
C ILE A 81 15.46 8.20 -12.11
N GLU A 82 15.09 7.77 -13.31
CA GLU A 82 15.77 6.70 -14.02
C GLU A 82 16.93 7.28 -14.82
N TRP A 83 18.14 6.93 -14.44
CA TRP A 83 19.37 7.38 -15.11
C TRP A 83 20.42 6.27 -15.06
N ASN A 84 21.07 6.03 -16.21
CA ASN A 84 22.11 5.01 -16.36
C ASN A 84 21.66 3.60 -15.92
N ASN A 85 20.43 3.22 -16.31
CA ASN A 85 19.78 1.95 -15.96
C ASN A 85 19.64 1.72 -14.44
N GLN A 86 19.67 2.80 -13.65
CA GLN A 86 19.51 2.79 -12.21
C GLN A 86 18.36 3.71 -11.80
N ILE A 87 17.76 3.43 -10.66
CA ILE A 87 16.66 4.22 -10.09
C ILE A 87 17.21 5.03 -8.92
N TRP A 88 16.95 6.33 -8.96
CA TRP A 88 17.39 7.29 -7.97
C TRP A 88 16.19 7.99 -7.35
N LEU A 89 16.24 8.27 -6.05
CA LEU A 89 15.19 8.98 -5.31
C LEU A 89 15.66 10.39 -4.96
N ILE A 90 14.88 11.41 -5.34
CA ILE A 90 15.13 12.78 -4.88
C ILE A 90 14.75 12.88 -3.40
N ALA A 91 15.75 13.00 -2.54
CA ALA A 91 15.57 12.99 -1.09
C ALA A 91 15.88 14.33 -0.42
N LEU A 92 16.56 15.25 -1.12
CA LEU A 92 16.86 16.59 -0.61
C LEU A 92 16.57 17.65 -1.68
N LEU A 93 15.94 18.75 -1.26
CA LEU A 93 15.73 19.95 -2.04
C LEU A 93 16.44 21.13 -1.39
N ASP A 94 17.01 22.01 -2.20
CA ASP A 94 17.45 23.32 -1.74
C ASP A 94 16.23 24.27 -1.75
N PRO A 95 15.88 24.92 -0.63
CA PRO A 95 14.81 25.92 -0.63
C PRO A 95 15.19 27.21 -1.37
N ASN A 96 16.49 27.45 -1.61
CA ASN A 96 16.99 28.65 -2.27
C ASN A 96 17.12 28.48 -3.79
N ASP A 97 15.98 28.28 -4.45
CA ASP A 97 15.90 27.96 -5.88
C ASP A 97 15.61 29.20 -6.75
N LYS A 98 16.51 30.20 -6.74
CA LYS A 98 16.28 31.44 -7.51
C LYS A 98 16.39 31.24 -9.03
N THR A 99 17.40 30.49 -9.45
CA THR A 99 17.76 30.32 -10.87
C THR A 99 17.69 28.88 -11.35
N TYR A 100 18.00 27.94 -10.46
CA TYR A 100 17.87 26.51 -10.69
C TYR A 100 17.09 25.92 -9.55
N HIS A 101 16.32 24.88 -9.82
CA HIS A 101 15.87 23.99 -8.75
C HIS A 101 16.99 23.00 -8.45
N SER A 102 17.57 23.10 -7.25
CA SER A 102 18.72 22.29 -6.85
C SER A 102 18.34 21.27 -5.79
N GLY A 103 19.01 20.13 -5.81
CA GLY A 103 18.74 19.07 -4.83
C GLY A 103 19.78 17.95 -4.89
N TYR A 104 19.51 16.90 -4.13
CA TYR A 104 20.25 15.65 -4.18
C TYR A 104 19.33 14.47 -4.39
N MET A 105 19.79 13.55 -5.23
CA MET A 105 19.18 12.24 -5.40
C MET A 105 20.12 11.14 -4.90
N TYR A 106 19.51 10.07 -4.41
CA TYR A 106 20.19 8.92 -3.83
C TYR A 106 19.85 7.65 -4.60
N LEU A 107 20.85 6.79 -4.81
CA LEU A 107 20.66 5.54 -5.55
C LEU A 107 19.77 4.59 -4.74
N CYS A 108 18.67 4.12 -5.33
CA CYS A 108 17.85 3.08 -4.73
C CYS A 108 18.50 1.72 -4.93
N THR A 109 18.64 0.97 -3.83
CA THR A 109 19.31 -0.34 -3.82
C THR A 109 18.39 -1.46 -3.35
N VAL A 110 17.26 -1.12 -2.73
CA VAL A 110 16.27 -2.08 -2.23
C VAL A 110 14.95 -1.85 -2.96
N GLN A 111 14.30 -2.93 -3.39
CA GLN A 111 12.94 -2.87 -3.92
C GLN A 111 12.00 -3.53 -2.93
N LEU A 112 11.21 -2.73 -2.21
CA LEU A 112 10.19 -3.24 -1.31
C LEU A 112 8.99 -3.75 -2.09
N ARG A 113 8.48 -4.91 -1.68
CA ARG A 113 7.29 -5.53 -2.23
C ARG A 113 6.36 -5.94 -1.11
N TRP A 114 5.08 -5.63 -1.27
CA TRP A 114 4.04 -6.06 -0.33
C TRP A 114 2.70 -6.17 -1.04
N GLN A 115 1.77 -6.87 -0.41
CA GLN A 115 0.39 -6.89 -0.85
C GLN A 115 -0.40 -5.81 -0.11
N ASN A 116 -1.14 -4.98 -0.85
CA ASN A 116 -2.02 -3.99 -0.24
C ASN A 116 -3.36 -4.62 0.20
N SER A 117 -4.23 -3.81 0.83
CA SER A 117 -5.53 -4.25 1.30
C SER A 117 -6.49 -4.75 0.20
N GLU A 118 -6.24 -4.38 -1.05
CA GLU A 118 -7.02 -4.80 -2.22
C GLU A 118 -6.48 -6.11 -2.84
N GLY A 119 -5.47 -6.73 -2.22
CA GLY A 119 -4.83 -7.93 -2.74
C GLY A 119 -3.80 -7.67 -3.84
N LYS A 120 -3.55 -6.40 -4.20
CA LYS A 120 -2.60 -6.02 -5.26
C LYS A 120 -1.18 -5.99 -4.72
N ILE A 121 -0.24 -6.57 -5.49
CA ILE A 121 1.19 -6.47 -5.20
C ILE A 121 1.68 -5.07 -5.60
N ILE A 122 2.27 -4.38 -4.63
CA ILE A 122 2.85 -3.06 -4.78
C ILE A 122 4.36 -3.16 -4.65
N GLU A 123 5.07 -2.46 -5.55
CA GLU A 123 6.52 -2.35 -5.51
C GLU A 123 6.95 -0.89 -5.31
N ARG A 124 7.95 -0.65 -4.46
CA ARG A 124 8.60 0.67 -4.31
C ARG A 124 10.10 0.54 -4.12
N TYR A 125 10.85 1.36 -4.85
CA TYR A 125 12.29 1.44 -4.72
C TYR A 125 12.68 2.33 -3.53
N ALA A 126 13.53 1.82 -2.66
CA ALA A 126 14.03 2.50 -1.48
C ALA A 126 15.53 2.77 -1.61
N TYR A 127 15.95 3.94 -1.13
CA TYR A 127 17.35 4.16 -0.77
C TYR A 127 17.60 3.54 0.61
N SER A 128 18.57 2.63 0.68
CA SER A 128 18.91 1.92 1.92
C SER A 128 20.13 2.54 2.59
N GLU A 129 20.02 2.73 3.90
CA GLU A 129 21.06 3.17 4.79
C GLU A 129 21.25 2.14 5.90
N ASP A 130 22.51 1.91 6.27
CA ASP A 130 22.83 1.01 7.37
C ASP A 130 22.60 1.72 8.72
N PHE A 131 21.55 1.30 9.44
CA PHE A 131 21.16 1.87 10.73
C PHE A 131 21.75 1.10 11.91
N THR A 132 22.40 -0.05 11.68
CA THR A 132 23.05 -0.86 12.74
C THR A 132 24.10 -0.07 13.52
N LYS A 133 24.67 0.98 12.90
CA LYS A 133 25.67 1.88 13.49
C LYS A 133 25.21 2.67 14.71
N TYR A 134 23.90 2.71 14.99
CA TYR A 134 23.33 3.42 16.13
C TYR A 134 22.75 2.52 17.23
N SER A 135 22.79 1.20 17.04
CA SER A 135 22.46 0.25 18.11
C SER A 135 23.67 0.09 19.03
N SER A 136 23.54 0.56 20.26
CA SER A 136 24.47 0.18 21.33
C SER A 136 24.25 -1.30 21.60
N GLY A 137 25.07 -2.17 21.00
CA GLY A 137 24.95 -3.63 20.95
C GLY A 137 24.91 -4.37 22.30
N THR A 138 23.87 -4.11 23.10
CA THR A 138 23.41 -4.89 24.25
C THR A 138 21.94 -4.52 24.52
N ILE A 139 21.01 -5.39 24.10
CA ILE A 139 19.69 -5.48 24.74
C ILE A 139 19.67 -6.79 25.52
N GLY A 140 19.88 -6.70 26.83
CA GLY A 140 19.81 -7.82 27.74
C GLY A 140 18.43 -7.98 28.35
N ASN A 141 17.68 -8.99 27.90
CA ASN A 141 17.02 -10.02 28.74
C ASN A 141 16.09 -10.89 27.87
N ASN A 142 16.69 -11.78 27.08
CA ASN A 142 16.34 -13.20 26.94
C ASN A 142 17.11 -13.78 25.76
N THR A 143 17.55 -15.02 25.92
CA THR A 143 18.47 -15.74 25.04
C THR A 143 17.83 -16.04 23.68
N ILE A 144 17.84 -15.08 22.76
CA ILE A 144 17.90 -15.34 21.32
C ILE A 144 18.91 -14.35 20.76
N THR A 145 20.05 -14.85 20.32
CA THR A 145 21.05 -14.06 19.58
C THR A 145 20.51 -13.85 18.17
N ILE A 146 19.51 -12.97 18.03
CA ILE A 146 19.04 -12.52 16.73
C ILE A 146 20.09 -11.53 16.22
N GLY A 147 20.54 -11.69 14.97
CA GLY A 147 21.42 -10.71 14.34
C GLY A 147 20.73 -9.34 14.35
N ASP A 148 21.36 -8.34 14.97
CA ASP A 148 20.83 -6.97 15.09
C ASP A 148 21.03 -6.19 13.78
N ASN A 149 20.75 -6.83 12.64
CA ASN A 149 20.79 -6.18 11.34
C ASN A 149 19.53 -5.32 11.21
N GLN A 150 19.74 -4.02 11.01
CA GLN A 150 18.68 -3.04 10.86
C GLN A 150 18.92 -2.20 9.60
N TYR A 151 17.89 -2.09 8.77
CA TYR A 151 17.90 -1.22 7.60
C TYR A 151 17.11 0.06 7.87
N GLY A 152 17.70 1.20 7.50
CA GLY A 152 16.99 2.46 7.33
C GLY A 152 16.60 2.62 5.85
N LEU A 153 15.32 2.58 5.53
CA LEU A 153 14.84 2.70 4.15
C LEU A 153 14.15 4.04 3.95
N THR A 154 14.67 4.85 3.02
CA THR A 154 14.04 6.11 2.60
C THR A 154 13.16 5.87 1.37
N LEU A 155 11.90 6.27 1.46
CA LEU A 155 10.87 6.09 0.45
C LEU A 155 10.11 7.39 0.17
N PRO A 156 9.49 7.55 -1.01
CA PRO A 156 8.54 8.62 -1.27
C PRO A 156 7.26 8.46 -0.44
N ILE A 157 6.62 9.58 -0.12
CA ILE A 157 5.30 9.61 0.49
C ILE A 157 4.23 9.62 -0.61
N ASP A 158 3.51 8.50 -0.77
CA ASP A 158 2.42 8.34 -1.73
C ASP A 158 1.20 7.64 -1.08
N LYS A 159 0.15 7.36 -1.87
CA LYS A 159 -1.09 6.77 -1.37
C LYS A 159 -0.90 5.38 -0.75
N GLU A 160 0.03 4.58 -1.26
CA GLU A 160 0.31 3.23 -0.77
C GLU A 160 1.31 3.28 0.39
N THR A 161 2.36 4.11 0.30
CA THR A 161 3.36 4.18 1.37
C THR A 161 2.81 4.83 2.64
N LYS A 162 1.79 5.69 2.55
CA LYS A 162 1.03 6.21 3.71
C LYS A 162 0.31 5.13 4.52
N LYS A 163 -0.05 4.01 3.88
CA LYS A 163 -0.74 2.89 4.52
C LYS A 163 0.21 1.95 5.27
N LEU A 164 1.52 2.13 5.12
CA LEU A 164 2.51 1.30 5.84
C LEU A 164 2.42 1.55 7.34
N ASN A 165 2.16 0.50 8.09
CA ASN A 165 2.10 0.48 9.54
C ASN A 165 3.20 -0.41 10.12
N ARG A 166 3.39 -0.28 11.44
CA ARG A 166 4.26 -1.21 12.15
C ARG A 166 3.74 -2.63 11.99
N ASP A 167 4.63 -3.60 12.19
CA ASP A 167 4.34 -5.03 12.13
C ASP A 167 4.12 -5.57 10.70
N MET A 168 4.25 -4.72 9.68
CA MET A 168 4.35 -5.17 8.28
C MET A 168 5.72 -5.81 8.04
N ARG A 169 5.71 -6.96 7.37
CA ARG A 169 6.89 -7.77 7.06
C ARG A 169 7.22 -7.65 5.58
N PHE A 170 8.51 -7.63 5.26
CA PHE A 170 9.02 -7.48 3.89
C PHE A 170 10.20 -8.42 3.66
N PRO A 171 10.25 -9.13 2.52
CA PRO A 171 11.45 -9.86 2.13
C PRO A 171 12.51 -8.88 1.62
N ILE A 172 13.71 -8.92 2.20
CA ILE A 172 14.86 -8.11 1.80
C ILE A 172 16.07 -9.03 1.68
N ASP A 173 16.17 -9.69 0.53
CA ASP A 173 17.24 -10.65 0.22
C ASP A 173 17.47 -10.72 -1.30
N PHE A 174 18.36 -11.60 -1.74
CA PHE A 174 18.53 -11.96 -3.13
C PHE A 174 17.24 -12.54 -3.73
N GLU A 175 17.01 -12.22 -5.01
CA GLU A 175 15.80 -12.61 -5.74
C GLU A 175 15.68 -14.12 -5.97
N ASP A 176 16.79 -14.83 -5.98
CA ASP A 176 16.88 -16.29 -6.17
C ASP A 176 16.92 -17.08 -4.85
N SER A 177 16.75 -16.41 -3.71
CA SER A 177 16.70 -17.06 -2.40
C SER A 177 15.47 -17.97 -2.27
N ASP A 178 15.70 -19.22 -1.84
CA ASP A 178 14.65 -20.19 -1.55
C ASP A 178 13.92 -19.87 -0.24
N GLU A 179 14.64 -19.29 0.73
CA GLU A 179 14.11 -18.81 2.01
C GLU A 179 14.69 -17.41 2.27
N PRO A 180 13.97 -16.34 1.88
CA PRO A 180 14.51 -14.98 1.96
C PRO A 180 14.61 -14.49 3.40
N ASP A 181 15.62 -13.68 3.67
CA ASP A 181 15.67 -12.88 4.90
C ASP A 181 14.48 -11.92 4.98
N ILE A 182 13.72 -11.99 6.08
CA ILE A 182 12.54 -11.17 6.33
C ILE A 182 12.88 -10.05 7.31
N TYR A 183 12.30 -8.87 7.07
CA TYR A 183 12.40 -7.75 7.97
C TYR A 183 11.03 -7.16 8.28
N GLU A 184 10.79 -6.88 9.55
CA GLU A 184 9.60 -6.23 10.07
C GLU A 184 9.81 -4.71 10.16
N LEU A 185 8.78 -3.95 9.79
CA LEU A 185 8.72 -2.51 9.98
C LEU A 185 8.48 -2.17 11.45
N THR A 186 9.54 -1.83 12.17
CA THR A 186 9.47 -1.48 13.60
C THR A 186 9.25 0.01 13.83
N ASN A 187 9.68 0.87 12.91
CA ASN A 187 9.50 2.32 13.06
C ASN A 187 9.33 3.08 11.74
N ARG A 188 8.59 4.19 11.78
CA ARG A 188 8.41 5.10 10.65
C ARG A 188 8.52 6.56 11.07
N LYS A 189 9.43 7.29 10.43
CA LYS A 189 9.61 8.73 10.60
C LYS A 189 9.08 9.46 9.37
N VAL A 190 7.81 9.88 9.45
CA VAL A 190 7.04 10.39 8.31
C VAL A 190 7.29 11.88 8.05
N CYS A 191 7.57 12.66 9.09
CA CYS A 191 7.63 14.12 9.00
C CYS A 191 9.05 14.71 8.88
N LEU A 192 10.09 13.87 8.74
CA LEU A 192 11.47 14.39 8.64
C LEU A 192 11.68 15.23 7.39
N ASN A 193 11.14 14.78 6.26
CA ASN A 193 11.27 15.42 4.95
C ASN A 193 9.90 15.58 4.29
N ASN A 194 8.89 16.04 5.05
CA ASN A 194 7.56 16.28 4.53
C ASN A 194 7.39 17.77 4.13
N ASN A 195 7.40 18.02 2.82
CA ASN A 195 7.26 19.34 2.22
C ASN A 195 5.87 19.56 1.57
N ASP A 196 4.86 18.77 1.98
CA ASP A 196 3.49 18.90 1.47
C ASP A 196 2.89 20.29 1.74
N TYR A 197 3.29 20.97 2.82
CA TYR A 197 2.76 22.31 3.16
C TYR A 197 3.05 23.39 2.10
N PHE A 198 4.03 23.15 1.22
CA PHE A 198 4.35 24.02 0.09
C PHE A 198 4.41 23.26 -1.24
N ASN A 199 3.70 22.12 -1.31
CA ASN A 199 3.50 21.30 -2.51
C ASN A 199 4.80 20.84 -3.18
N ARG A 200 5.82 20.48 -2.39
CA ARG A 200 7.13 20.02 -2.90
C ARG A 200 7.41 18.56 -2.54
N GLY A 201 6.34 17.79 -2.34
CA GLY A 201 6.36 16.35 -2.04
C GLY A 201 6.94 16.00 -0.68
N GLY A 202 7.36 14.74 -0.51
CA GLY A 202 8.00 14.32 0.72
C GLY A 202 8.57 12.91 0.69
N THR A 203 9.50 12.66 1.61
CA THR A 203 10.04 11.33 1.86
C THR A 203 9.88 10.96 3.33
N MET A 204 9.80 9.65 3.58
CA MET A 204 9.77 9.09 4.93
C MET A 204 10.89 8.07 5.10
N ILE A 205 11.31 7.88 6.33
CA ILE A 205 12.32 6.88 6.69
C ILE A 205 11.65 5.78 7.49
N LEU A 206 11.80 4.55 7.01
CA LEU A 206 11.37 3.32 7.68
C LEU A 206 12.57 2.68 8.36
N THR A 207 12.36 2.12 9.55
CA THR A 207 13.33 1.28 10.25
C THR A 207 12.84 -0.15 10.21
N MET A 208 13.65 -1.02 9.63
CA MET A 208 13.36 -2.42 9.44
C MET A 208 14.27 -3.23 10.36
N SER A 209 13.69 -4.18 11.10
CA SER A 209 14.41 -5.08 12.00
C SER A 209 14.26 -6.51 11.49
N PHE A 210 15.30 -7.33 11.65
CA PHE A 210 15.25 -8.73 11.22
C PHE A 210 14.10 -9.49 11.89
N ASP A 211 13.40 -10.31 11.11
CA ASP A 211 12.30 -11.17 11.54
C ASP A 211 12.42 -12.56 10.91
N ALA A 212 11.80 -13.57 11.52
CA ALA A 212 11.88 -14.94 11.05
C ALA A 212 11.00 -15.17 9.81
N PHE A 213 11.47 -15.96 8.85
CA PHE A 213 10.67 -16.43 7.72
C PHE A 213 9.55 -17.38 8.18
N ASN A 214 8.35 -17.23 7.61
CA ASN A 214 7.19 -18.08 7.90
C ASN A 214 6.69 -18.77 6.62
N ALA A 215 7.05 -20.05 6.42
CA ALA A 215 6.68 -20.82 5.23
C ALA A 215 5.15 -20.98 5.01
N ASN A 216 4.33 -20.80 6.04
CA ASN A 216 2.88 -20.90 5.92
C ASN A 216 2.25 -19.63 5.34
N GLU A 217 2.79 -18.45 5.71
CA GLU A 217 2.21 -17.14 5.41
C GLU A 217 2.99 -16.38 4.32
N ASP A 218 4.30 -16.57 4.27
CA ASP A 218 5.18 -15.97 3.28
C ASP A 218 5.17 -16.84 2.03
N LYS A 219 4.81 -16.26 0.88
CA LYS A 219 4.63 -16.99 -0.38
C LYS A 219 5.41 -16.37 -1.52
N ARG A 220 5.89 -17.25 -2.41
CA ARG A 220 6.46 -16.89 -3.69
C ARG A 220 5.33 -16.79 -4.72
N VAL A 221 5.17 -15.62 -5.32
CA VAL A 221 4.08 -15.29 -6.22
C VAL A 221 4.63 -14.97 -7.60
N LEU A 222 4.00 -15.52 -8.64
CA LEU A 222 4.30 -15.20 -10.03
C LEU A 222 3.56 -13.91 -10.43
N MET A 223 4.31 -12.86 -10.78
CA MET A 223 3.75 -11.60 -11.27
C MET A 223 3.42 -11.68 -12.76
N ASP A 224 2.58 -10.74 -13.25
CA ASP A 224 2.15 -10.65 -14.66
C ASP A 224 3.31 -10.54 -15.66
N ASN A 225 4.44 -10.00 -15.21
CA ASN A 225 5.66 -9.86 -16.02
C ASN A 225 6.50 -11.16 -16.08
N GLY A 226 6.03 -12.26 -15.48
CA GLY A 226 6.71 -13.55 -15.42
C GLY A 226 7.80 -13.64 -14.34
N LYS A 227 7.98 -12.60 -13.52
CA LYS A 227 8.92 -12.60 -12.39
C LYS A 227 8.27 -13.25 -11.17
N GLU A 228 8.98 -14.17 -10.54
CA GLU A 228 8.59 -14.70 -9.23
C GLU A 228 9.16 -13.82 -8.13
N VAL A 229 8.33 -13.47 -7.15
CA VAL A 229 8.73 -12.61 -6.04
C VAL A 229 8.16 -13.14 -4.72
N TRP A 230 8.92 -12.99 -3.64
CA TRP A 230 8.42 -13.25 -2.30
C TRP A 230 7.54 -12.12 -1.79
N ILE A 231 6.44 -12.49 -1.13
CA ILE A 231 5.53 -11.58 -0.45
C ILE A 231 5.23 -12.16 0.93
N CYS A 232 5.48 -11.37 1.97
CA CYS A 232 5.12 -11.76 3.34
C CYS A 232 3.63 -11.66 3.58
N ASN A 233 3.11 -12.53 4.45
CA ASN A 233 1.71 -12.55 4.86
C ASN A 233 0.73 -12.52 3.67
N TYR A 234 1.06 -13.26 2.60
CA TYR A 234 0.33 -13.22 1.34
C TYR A 234 -1.07 -13.79 1.50
N LYS A 235 -2.07 -13.01 1.08
CA LYS A 235 -3.47 -13.43 1.03
C LYS A 235 -3.83 -13.73 -0.40
N ASP A 236 -4.12 -14.99 -0.70
CA ASP A 236 -4.47 -15.39 -2.06
C ASP A 236 -5.81 -14.72 -2.44
N PRO A 237 -5.84 -13.90 -3.52
CA PRO A 237 -7.07 -13.26 -3.98
C PRO A 237 -8.13 -14.28 -4.45
N SER A 238 -7.76 -15.54 -4.69
CA SER A 238 -8.71 -16.63 -4.94
C SER A 238 -9.34 -17.22 -3.67
N THR A 239 -8.79 -16.91 -2.49
CA THR A 239 -9.42 -17.22 -1.18
C THR A 239 -10.24 -16.06 -0.62
N THR A 240 -10.20 -14.88 -1.24
CA THR A 240 -11.26 -13.89 -1.07
C THR A 240 -12.42 -14.25 -1.99
N LEU A 241 -13.50 -14.77 -1.41
CA LEU A 241 -14.83 -14.70 -2.04
C LEU A 241 -15.03 -13.28 -2.58
N PRO A 242 -15.63 -13.12 -3.77
CA PRO A 242 -15.68 -11.85 -4.48
C PRO A 242 -16.23 -10.72 -3.58
N PRO A 243 -15.70 -9.49 -3.68
CA PRO A 243 -16.18 -8.38 -2.88
C PRO A 243 -17.66 -8.16 -3.20
N GLN A 244 -18.50 -8.35 -2.19
CA GLN A 244 -19.91 -7.97 -2.27
C GLN A 244 -19.95 -6.45 -2.53
N SER A 245 -20.64 -6.08 -3.60
CA SER A 245 -20.74 -4.72 -4.15
C SER A 245 -20.97 -3.66 -3.07
N PRO A 246 -20.38 -2.46 -3.19
CA PRO A 246 -20.62 -1.39 -2.23
C PRO A 246 -22.01 -0.84 -2.47
N GLU A 247 -22.83 -0.67 -1.42
CA GLU A 247 -23.71 0.50 -1.26
C GLU A 247 -24.37 0.56 0.14
N PRO A 248 -24.97 1.70 0.53
CA PRO A 248 -24.56 2.45 1.71
C PRO A 248 -25.61 2.43 2.83
N ASN A 249 -25.29 3.21 3.87
CA ASN A 249 -26.13 3.73 4.94
C ASN A 249 -26.23 2.90 6.22
N GLU A 250 -25.56 3.47 7.25
CA GLU A 250 -25.99 3.55 8.64
C GLU A 250 -27.24 2.77 9.00
N THR A 251 -27.08 1.52 9.43
CA THR A 251 -27.95 0.99 10.50
C THR A 251 -27.23 -0.15 11.25
N THR A 252 -26.71 0.25 12.42
CA THR A 252 -26.51 -0.59 13.62
C THR A 252 -25.48 -1.72 13.57
N ASP A 253 -24.38 -1.48 14.28
CA ASP A 253 -23.28 -2.41 14.54
C ASP A 253 -23.74 -3.69 15.30
N LEU A 254 -24.14 -4.73 14.56
CA LEU A 254 -24.49 -6.05 15.10
C LEU A 254 -23.66 -7.14 14.41
N THR A 255 -23.14 -8.07 15.18
CA THR A 255 -22.50 -9.31 14.69
C THR A 255 -23.51 -10.46 14.83
N ILE A 256 -23.79 -11.18 13.73
CA ILE A 256 -24.74 -12.30 13.73
C ILE A 256 -24.02 -13.59 13.34
N VAL A 257 -24.15 -14.61 14.18
CA VAL A 257 -23.57 -15.94 13.96
C VAL A 257 -24.67 -16.99 13.97
N VAL A 258 -24.76 -17.78 12.90
CA VAL A 258 -25.65 -18.96 12.83
C VAL A 258 -24.90 -20.18 13.36
N LEU A 259 -25.49 -20.84 14.35
CA LEU A 259 -24.99 -22.08 14.94
C LEU A 259 -25.82 -23.26 14.42
N GLY A 260 -25.13 -24.24 13.84
CA GLY A 260 -25.72 -25.49 13.38
C GLY A 260 -24.71 -26.34 12.64
N ASN A 261 -25.09 -27.55 12.25
CA ASN A 261 -24.21 -28.42 11.48
C ASN A 261 -24.31 -28.05 9.99
N GLN A 262 -23.17 -27.81 9.35
CA GLN A 262 -23.11 -27.53 7.91
C GLN A 262 -23.54 -28.74 7.06
N ASN A 263 -23.62 -29.94 7.64
CA ASN A 263 -24.09 -31.14 6.96
C ASN A 263 -25.51 -31.50 7.41
N LEU A 264 -26.47 -31.41 6.49
CA LEU A 264 -27.85 -31.87 6.67
C LEU A 264 -28.00 -33.27 6.06
N ARG A 265 -28.21 -34.26 6.91
CA ARG A 265 -28.41 -35.66 6.47
C ARG A 265 -29.86 -35.88 6.04
N ILE A 266 -30.05 -36.48 4.86
CA ILE A 266 -31.38 -36.83 4.33
C ILE A 266 -32.13 -37.73 5.33
N GLY A 267 -33.41 -37.47 5.53
CA GLY A 267 -34.25 -38.15 6.51
C GLY A 267 -34.00 -37.75 7.98
N THR A 268 -33.14 -36.75 8.25
CA THR A 268 -32.90 -36.23 9.62
C THR A 268 -33.24 -34.74 9.71
N THR A 269 -34.07 -34.36 10.68
CA THR A 269 -34.32 -32.93 10.97
C THR A 269 -33.13 -32.31 11.70
N ARG A 270 -32.64 -31.16 11.24
CA ARG A 270 -31.60 -30.38 11.94
C ARG A 270 -32.13 -29.00 12.34
N THR A 271 -31.70 -28.55 13.51
CA THR A 271 -32.02 -27.23 14.05
C THR A 271 -30.81 -26.31 13.88
N TYR A 272 -31.06 -25.09 13.45
CA TYR A 272 -30.11 -23.99 13.37
C TYR A 272 -30.58 -22.87 14.28
N THR A 273 -29.64 -22.15 14.91
CA THR A 273 -29.93 -21.10 15.89
C THR A 273 -29.10 -19.86 15.57
N ALA A 274 -29.73 -18.70 15.55
CA ALA A 274 -29.07 -17.42 15.37
C ALA A 274 -28.68 -16.81 16.72
N ASN A 275 -27.41 -16.43 16.86
CA ASN A 275 -26.89 -15.63 17.95
C ASN A 275 -26.53 -14.23 17.43
N ILE A 276 -27.08 -13.21 18.05
CA ILE A 276 -26.88 -11.81 17.70
C ILE A 276 -26.12 -11.14 18.85
N THR A 277 -25.01 -10.47 18.56
CA THR A 277 -24.23 -9.71 19.55
C THR A 277 -23.96 -8.28 19.10
N ASP A 278 -23.90 -7.34 20.04
CA ASP A 278 -23.44 -5.97 19.79
C ASP A 278 -21.89 -5.87 19.73
N LEU A 279 -21.35 -4.68 19.46
CA LEU A 279 -19.91 -4.41 19.45
C LEU A 279 -19.19 -4.69 20.77
N ASP A 280 -19.91 -4.63 21.88
CA ASP A 280 -19.38 -4.86 23.22
C ASP A 280 -19.46 -6.35 23.61
N GLY A 281 -19.98 -7.20 22.71
CA GLY A 281 -20.09 -8.65 22.88
C GLY A 281 -21.32 -9.10 23.68
N ASN A 282 -22.30 -8.23 23.92
CA ASN A 282 -23.53 -8.59 24.63
C ASN A 282 -24.55 -9.22 23.68
N SER A 283 -25.28 -10.24 24.16
CA SER A 283 -26.33 -10.90 23.39
C SER A 283 -27.57 -10.02 23.22
N VAL A 284 -28.01 -9.85 21.97
CA VAL A 284 -29.23 -9.15 21.58
C VAL A 284 -30.37 -10.15 21.41
N GLN A 285 -31.56 -9.81 21.89
CA GLN A 285 -32.75 -10.67 21.78
C GLN A 285 -33.31 -10.63 20.35
N TRP A 286 -33.84 -11.77 19.90
CA TRP A 286 -34.54 -11.86 18.63
C TRP A 286 -35.90 -11.17 18.73
N ASP A 287 -36.24 -10.36 17.73
CA ASP A 287 -37.51 -9.64 17.64
C ASP A 287 -38.12 -9.77 16.25
N ASN A 288 -39.26 -9.11 16.03
CA ASN A 288 -40.00 -9.18 14.77
C ASN A 288 -39.32 -8.47 13.59
N THR A 289 -38.16 -7.83 13.80
CA THR A 289 -37.39 -7.23 12.69
C THR A 289 -36.53 -8.26 11.98
N PHE A 290 -36.26 -9.40 12.61
CA PHE A 290 -35.46 -10.49 12.04
C PHE A 290 -36.33 -11.60 11.46
N SER A 291 -35.87 -12.18 10.35
CA SER A 291 -36.54 -13.29 9.69
C SER A 291 -35.51 -14.25 9.06
N TRP A 292 -35.88 -15.54 8.99
CA TRP A 292 -35.10 -16.53 8.26
C TRP A 292 -35.54 -16.57 6.81
N ASN A 293 -34.57 -16.72 5.91
CA ASN A 293 -34.81 -16.96 4.49
C ASN A 293 -33.99 -18.17 4.04
N VAL A 294 -34.63 -19.15 3.41
CA VAL A 294 -33.98 -20.35 2.89
C VAL A 294 -33.96 -20.26 1.37
N VAL A 295 -32.77 -20.18 0.79
CA VAL A 295 -32.56 -20.14 -0.66
C VAL A 295 -31.98 -21.48 -1.08
N SER A 296 -32.71 -22.21 -1.91
CA SER A 296 -32.26 -23.48 -2.47
C SER A 296 -33.00 -23.81 -3.76
N ASP A 297 -32.36 -24.59 -4.62
CA ASP A 297 -32.94 -25.14 -5.85
C ASP A 297 -33.72 -26.45 -5.60
N ILE A 298 -33.76 -26.92 -4.36
CA ILE A 298 -34.45 -28.14 -3.93
C ILE A 298 -35.59 -27.83 -2.95
N ASP A 299 -36.53 -28.77 -2.83
CA ASP A 299 -37.64 -28.64 -1.88
C ASP A 299 -37.19 -28.98 -0.45
N VAL A 300 -37.25 -27.99 0.45
CA VAL A 300 -36.78 -28.11 1.84
C VAL A 300 -37.94 -27.81 2.78
N SER A 301 -38.28 -28.78 3.64
CA SER A 301 -39.25 -28.57 4.71
C SER A 301 -38.65 -27.73 5.82
N GLN A 302 -39.27 -26.58 6.12
CA GLN A 302 -38.80 -25.65 7.14
C GLN A 302 -39.85 -25.39 8.23
N MET A 303 -39.39 -25.31 9.48
CA MET A 303 -40.20 -24.91 10.64
C MET A 303 -39.43 -23.85 11.43
N ILE A 304 -39.97 -22.63 11.49
CA ILE A 304 -39.34 -21.48 12.14
C ILE A 304 -39.98 -21.26 13.51
N ASP A 305 -39.15 -21.07 14.53
CA ASP A 305 -39.52 -20.73 15.89
C ASP A 305 -38.53 -19.68 16.43
N GLU A 306 -38.91 -18.40 16.35
CA GLU A 306 -38.10 -17.23 16.71
C GLU A 306 -36.68 -17.26 16.09
N ASN A 307 -35.64 -17.30 16.93
CA ASN A 307 -34.24 -17.35 16.53
C ASN A 307 -33.77 -18.74 16.11
N THR A 308 -34.68 -19.70 15.96
CA THR A 308 -34.37 -21.06 15.52
C THR A 308 -35.16 -21.46 14.28
N ILE A 309 -34.52 -22.25 13.42
CA ILE A 309 -35.14 -22.85 12.25
C ILE A 309 -34.76 -24.32 12.16
N LYS A 310 -35.75 -25.17 11.88
CA LYS A 310 -35.54 -26.60 11.62
C LYS A 310 -35.70 -26.87 10.14
N LEU A 311 -34.72 -27.55 9.56
CA LEU A 311 -34.71 -27.95 8.16
C LEU A 311 -34.76 -29.48 8.06
N PHE A 312 -35.48 -29.96 7.05
CA PHE A 312 -35.68 -31.38 6.79
C PHE A 312 -35.85 -31.65 5.29
N ILE A 313 -35.27 -32.75 4.83
CA ILE A 313 -35.28 -33.19 3.43
C ILE A 313 -35.61 -34.68 3.40
N GLU A 314 -36.59 -35.06 2.59
CA GLU A 314 -37.02 -36.46 2.43
C GLU A 314 -36.45 -37.11 1.16
N ASP A 315 -36.21 -36.34 0.10
CA ASP A 315 -35.86 -36.88 -1.21
C ASP A 315 -34.35 -37.20 -1.31
N GLU A 316 -34.05 -38.46 -1.62
CA GLU A 316 -32.69 -39.00 -1.75
C GLU A 316 -31.98 -38.47 -3.00
N ASP A 317 -32.70 -37.92 -3.98
CA ASP A 317 -32.09 -37.35 -5.20
C ASP A 317 -31.36 -36.01 -4.94
N TYR A 318 -31.51 -35.43 -3.74
CA TYR A 318 -30.92 -34.14 -3.37
C TYR A 318 -29.54 -34.22 -2.69
N VAL A 319 -28.89 -35.39 -2.67
CA VAL A 319 -27.51 -35.53 -2.13
C VAL A 319 -26.54 -34.59 -2.89
N ASN A 320 -25.65 -33.94 -2.14
CA ASN A 320 -24.70 -32.91 -2.59
C ASN A 320 -25.34 -31.57 -3.03
N SER A 321 -26.62 -31.37 -2.79
CA SER A 321 -27.25 -30.05 -3.01
C SER A 321 -26.84 -29.06 -1.93
N LEU A 322 -26.84 -27.78 -2.29
CA LEU A 322 -26.52 -26.68 -1.39
C LEU A 322 -27.80 -25.93 -0.99
N ILE A 323 -27.88 -25.60 0.29
CA ILE A 323 -28.91 -24.74 0.87
C ILE A 323 -28.21 -23.54 1.49
N LEU A 324 -28.65 -22.36 1.11
CA LEU A 324 -28.17 -21.11 1.70
C LEU A 324 -29.20 -20.62 2.71
N LEU A 325 -28.83 -20.66 3.99
CA LEU A 325 -29.66 -20.17 5.08
C LEU A 325 -29.28 -18.73 5.41
N GLN A 326 -30.20 -17.80 5.24
CA GLN A 326 -29.96 -16.36 5.40
C GLN A 326 -30.79 -15.79 6.55
N ILE A 327 -30.25 -14.79 7.23
CA ILE A 327 -30.99 -13.96 8.18
C ILE A 327 -31.19 -12.59 7.56
N ILE A 328 -32.45 -12.16 7.51
CA ILE A 328 -32.86 -10.89 6.94
C ILE A 328 -33.38 -9.97 8.05
N LYS A 329 -32.94 -8.72 8.05
CA LYS A 329 -33.51 -7.64 8.87
C LYS A 329 -33.98 -6.50 7.98
N ASP A 330 -35.22 -6.06 8.17
CA ASP A 330 -35.81 -4.94 7.41
C ASP A 330 -35.67 -5.08 5.87
N GLY A 331 -35.65 -6.32 5.37
CA GLY A 331 -35.49 -6.64 3.95
C GLY A 331 -34.05 -6.72 3.43
N GLN A 332 -33.04 -6.53 4.30
CA GLN A 332 -31.62 -6.70 3.96
C GLN A 332 -31.04 -8.00 4.54
N ILE A 333 -30.24 -8.72 3.76
CA ILE A 333 -29.54 -9.93 4.19
C ILE A 333 -28.37 -9.52 5.09
N LEU A 334 -28.36 -9.99 6.34
CA LEU A 334 -27.33 -9.68 7.32
C LEU A 334 -26.25 -10.75 7.44
N THR A 335 -26.60 -12.03 7.24
CA THR A 335 -25.64 -13.14 7.28
C THR A 335 -26.17 -14.32 6.47
N GLU A 336 -25.25 -15.16 6.03
CA GLU A 336 -25.52 -16.36 5.23
C GLU A 336 -24.75 -17.54 5.81
N PHE A 337 -25.41 -18.70 5.86
CA PHE A 337 -24.87 -19.95 6.38
C PHE A 337 -25.13 -21.07 5.36
N GLU A 338 -24.06 -21.61 4.79
CA GLU A 338 -24.14 -22.67 3.78
C GLU A 338 -24.30 -24.04 4.44
N ILE A 339 -25.24 -24.83 3.90
CA ILE A 339 -25.55 -26.18 4.34
C ILE A 339 -25.44 -27.11 3.13
N THR A 340 -24.65 -28.17 3.27
CA THR A 340 -24.53 -29.25 2.29
C THR A 340 -25.43 -30.42 2.69
N VAL A 341 -26.20 -30.91 1.73
CA VAL A 341 -27.03 -32.10 1.90
C VAL A 341 -26.18 -33.36 1.72
N ILE A 342 -26.16 -34.24 2.71
CA ILE A 342 -25.37 -35.47 2.70
C ILE A 342 -26.26 -36.72 2.75
N ASP A 343 -25.77 -37.80 2.17
CA ASP A 343 -26.45 -39.10 2.12
C ASP A 343 -26.72 -39.68 3.52
N SER A 344 -27.71 -40.55 3.58
CA SER A 344 -28.28 -41.19 4.77
C SER A 344 -27.38 -42.26 5.41
N PHE A 345 -26.30 -42.71 4.77
CA PHE A 345 -25.40 -43.75 5.28
C PHE A 345 -24.41 -43.23 6.35
#